data_AF-A0A4Q2YG38-F1
#
_entry.id   AF-A0A4Q2YG38-F1
#
_cell.length_a   1.000
_cell.length_b   1.000
_cell.length_c   1.000
_cell.angle_alpha   90.00
_cell.angle_beta   90.00
_cell.angle_gamma   90.00
#
_symmetry.space_group_name_H-M   'P 1'
#
loop_
_entity.id
_entity.type
_entity.pdbx_description
1 polymer ?
#
loop_
_entity_poly.entity_id
_entity_poly.type
_entity_poly.pdbx_seq_one_letter_code
_entity_poly.pdbx_strand_id
1 'polypeptide(L)' 'MSIFEKARELAVINSSGAVIGWDQETYLPHSAAKHRADQLAWLSSRAHELVTSDGWRRDLEAAEAADDGSDA' A
#
# COMPACT_ATOMS: atom_id res chain seq x y z
N MET A 1 -5.72 -6.45 13.34
CA MET A 1 -5.22 -6.89 12.02
C MET A 1 -3.79 -7.39 12.21
N SER A 2 -3.53 -8.63 11.85
CA SER A 2 -2.17 -9.21 11.77
C SER A 2 -1.33 -8.53 10.69
N ILE A 3 0.00 -8.64 10.76
CA ILE A 3 0.89 -8.09 9.73
C ILE A 3 0.59 -8.64 8.33
N PHE A 4 0.20 -9.91 8.22
CA PHE A 4 -0.17 -10.52 6.94
C PHE A 4 -1.45 -9.92 6.34
N GLU A 5 -2.43 -9.57 7.17
CA GLU A 5 -3.62 -8.87 6.70
C GLU A 5 -3.30 -7.43 6.27
N LYS A 6 -2.45 -6.71 7.01
CA LYS A 6 -1.99 -5.36 6.61
C LYS A 6 -1.22 -5.40 5.28
N ALA A 7 -0.36 -6.41 5.10
CA ALA A 7 0.40 -6.59 3.86
C ALA A 7 -0.52 -6.89 2.67
N ARG A 8 -1.59 -7.69 2.88
CA ARG A 8 -2.61 -7.92 1.84
C ARG A 8 -3.37 -6.63 1.52
N GLU A 9 -3.73 -5.82 2.51
CA GLU A 9 -4.36 -4.51 2.29
C GLU A 9 -3.44 -3.59 1.47
N LEU A 10 -2.16 -3.49 1.83
CA LEU A 10 -1.17 -2.73 1.07
C LEU A 10 -1.10 -3.20 -0.40
N ALA A 11 -1.12 -4.50 -0.64
CA ALA A 11 -1.10 -5.06 -2.00
C ALA A 11 -2.35 -4.68 -2.79
N VAL A 12 -3.53 -4.63 -2.17
CA VAL A 12 -4.77 -4.15 -2.79
C VAL A 12 -4.69 -2.67 -3.12
N ILE A 13 -4.18 -1.84 -2.22
CA ILE A 13 -4.00 -0.39 -2.46
C ILE A 13 -3.07 -0.16 -3.66
N ASN A 14 -1.91 -0.82 -3.68
CA ASN A 14 -0.91 -0.65 -4.74
C ASN A 14 -1.42 -1.18 -6.09
N SER A 15 -2.06 -2.35 -6.11
CA SER A 15 -2.62 -2.90 -7.36
C SER A 15 -3.78 -2.05 -7.89
N SER A 16 -4.61 -1.48 -7.01
CA SER A 16 -5.65 -0.53 -7.41
C SER A 16 -5.03 0.72 -8.04
N GLY A 17 -3.96 1.27 -7.43
CA GLY A 17 -3.18 2.38 -7.96
C GLY A 17 -2.59 2.07 -9.34
N ALA A 18 -2.03 0.87 -9.51
CA ALA A 18 -1.47 0.42 -10.79
C ALA A 18 -2.53 0.36 -11.90
N VAL A 19 -3.71 -0.21 -11.62
CA VAL A 19 -4.81 -0.30 -12.60
C VAL A 19 -5.28 1.10 -13.02
N ILE A 20 -5.52 2.00 -12.08
CA ILE A 20 -5.98 3.35 -12.43
C ILE A 20 -4.86 4.24 -13.02
N GLY A 21 -3.61 3.93 -12.71
CA GLY A 21 -2.44 4.54 -13.35
C GLY A 21 -2.34 4.15 -14.83
N TRP A 22 -2.53 2.86 -15.14
CA TRP A 22 -2.62 2.41 -16.52
C TRP A 22 -3.82 3.01 -17.26
N ASP A 23 -5.00 3.07 -16.62
CA ASP A 23 -6.19 3.68 -17.20
C ASP A 23 -5.98 5.17 -17.53
N GLN A 24 -5.19 5.89 -16.71
CA GLN A 24 -4.86 7.30 -16.94
C GLN A 24 -4.21 7.52 -18.31
N GLU A 25 -3.32 6.62 -18.71
CA GLU A 25 -2.51 6.75 -19.92
C GLU A 25 -3.19 6.13 -21.16
N THR A 26 -4.28 5.37 -20.98
CA THR A 26 -4.89 4.58 -22.05
C THR A 26 -6.33 4.97 -22.37
N TYR A 27 -7.17 5.18 -21.35
CA TYR A 27 -8.62 5.35 -21.54
C TYR A 27 -9.19 6.60 -20.86
N LEU A 28 -8.46 7.23 -19.94
CA LEU A 28 -8.98 8.37 -19.18
C LEU A 28 -9.28 9.58 -20.08
N PRO A 29 -10.50 10.14 -20.04
CA PRO A 29 -10.79 11.40 -20.70
C PRO A 29 -9.98 12.56 -20.09
N HIS A 30 -9.51 13.50 -20.92
CA HIS A 30 -8.70 14.64 -20.47
C HIS A 30 -9.35 15.45 -19.33
N SER A 31 -10.68 15.60 -19.34
CA SER A 31 -11.42 16.33 -18.30
C SER A 31 -11.38 15.66 -16.91
N ALA A 32 -11.03 14.37 -16.84
CA ALA A 32 -10.97 13.60 -15.60
C ALA A 32 -9.57 13.59 -14.95
N ALA A 33 -8.56 14.21 -15.57
CA ALA A 33 -7.17 14.18 -15.11
C ALA A 33 -7.01 14.64 -13.65
N LYS A 34 -7.69 15.73 -13.25
CA LYS A 34 -7.63 16.20 -11.86
C LYS A 34 -8.16 15.15 -10.88
N HIS A 35 -9.30 14.54 -11.17
CA HIS A 35 -9.89 13.56 -10.27
C HIS A 35 -9.01 12.31 -10.17
N ARG A 36 -8.41 11.86 -11.28
CA ARG A 36 -7.44 10.76 -11.27
C ARG A 36 -6.21 11.08 -10.43
N ALA A 37 -5.67 12.30 -10.53
CA ALA A 37 -4.56 12.72 -9.70
C ALA A 37 -4.91 12.68 -8.20
N ASP A 38 -6.11 13.15 -7.82
CA ASP A 38 -6.60 13.10 -6.44
C ASP A 38 -6.76 11.63 -5.95
N GLN A 39 -7.26 10.72 -6.80
CA GLN A 39 -7.36 9.27 -6.49
C GLN A 39 -5.99 8.62 -6.24
N LEU A 40 -5.04 8.84 -7.14
CA LEU A 40 -3.68 8.29 -7.04
C LEU A 40 -2.95 8.84 -5.81
N ALA A 41 -3.08 10.14 -5.55
CA ALA A 41 -2.50 10.77 -4.37
C ALA A 41 -3.08 10.16 -3.08
N TRP A 42 -4.41 9.98 -3.01
CA TRP A 42 -5.05 9.37 -1.86
C TRP A 42 -4.59 7.92 -1.62
N LEU A 43 -4.52 7.09 -2.67
CA LEU A 43 -4.01 5.71 -2.56
C LEU A 43 -2.57 5.68 -2.06
N SER A 44 -1.72 6.56 -2.60
CA SER A 44 -0.32 6.68 -2.16
C SER A 44 -0.21 7.08 -0.68
N SER A 45 -0.98 8.09 -0.24
CA SER A 45 -1.04 8.49 1.17
C SER A 45 -1.50 7.35 2.07
N ARG A 46 -2.55 6.61 1.68
CA ARG A 46 -3.06 5.47 2.45
C ARG A 46 -2.05 4.33 2.54
N ALA A 47 -1.36 4.00 1.46
CA ALA A 47 -0.28 3.02 1.47
C ALA A 47 0.84 3.46 2.43
N HIS A 48 1.26 4.72 2.34
CA HIS A 48 2.30 5.28 3.21
C HIS A 48 1.90 5.25 4.69
N GLU A 49 0.70 5.75 5.03
CA GLU A 49 0.16 5.72 6.39
C GLU A 49 0.11 4.31 6.98
N LEU A 50 -0.28 3.31 6.18
CA LEU A 50 -0.37 1.92 6.62
C LEU A 50 1.01 1.36 6.99
N VAL A 51 2.01 1.51 6.10
CA VAL A 51 3.35 0.94 6.31
C VAL A 51 4.19 1.70 7.33
N THR A 52 3.89 2.98 7.56
CA THR A 52 4.56 3.82 8.57
C THR A 52 3.84 3.84 9.91
N SER A 53 2.69 3.15 10.03
CA SER A 53 1.93 3.11 11.27
C SER A 53 2.71 2.45 12.41
N ASP A 54 2.46 2.90 13.65
CA ASP A 54 3.04 2.26 14.84
C ASP A 54 2.62 0.77 14.94
N GLY A 55 1.45 0.42 14.40
CA GLY A 55 1.00 -0.96 14.33
C GLY A 55 1.84 -1.81 13.38
N TRP A 56 2.31 -1.27 12.26
CA TRP A 56 3.23 -1.98 11.37
C TRP A 56 4.60 -2.16 12.02
N ARG A 57 5.12 -1.10 12.66
CA ARG A 57 6.39 -1.14 13.39
C ARG A 57 6.42 -2.22 14.46
N ARG A 58 5.42 -2.23 15.36
CA ARG A 58 5.35 -3.21 16.46
C ARG A 58 5.31 -4.65 15.97
N ASP A 59 4.60 -4.92 14.89
CA ASP A 59 4.52 -6.27 14.36
C ASP A 59 5.86 -6.73 13.75
N LEU A 60 6.61 -5.82 13.12
CA LEU A 60 7.97 -6.12 12.64
C LEU A 60 8.93 -6.37 13.81
N GLU A 61 8.92 -5.52 14.83
CA GLU A 61 9.74 -5.69 16.04
C GLU A 61 9.42 -7.01 16.75
N ALA A 62 8.14 -7.41 16.80
CA ALA A 62 7.73 -8.68 17.37
C ALA A 62 8.19 -9.88 16.54
N ALA A 63 8.17 -9.77 15.21
CA ALA A 63 8.68 -10.81 14.32
C ALA A 63 10.21 -10.98 14.46
N GLU A 64 10.94 -9.87 14.50
CA GLU A 64 12.40 -9.87 14.72
C GLU A 64 12.77 -10.46 16.08
N ALA A 65 12.03 -10.13 17.15
CA ALA A 65 12.27 -10.70 18.47
C ALA A 65 11.92 -12.20 18.59
N ALA A 66 11.07 -12.73 17.69
CA ALA A 66 10.69 -14.13 17.65
C ALA A 66 11.62 -14.97 16.75
N ASP A 67 12.45 -14.34 15.93
CA ASP A 67 13.45 -14.99 15.09
C ASP A 67 14.62 -15.45 15.97
N ASP A 68 14.87 -16.77 15.99
CA ASP A 68 16.00 -17.36 16.70
C ASP A 68 17.27 -17.46 15.82
N GLY A 69 17.20 -16.93 14.58
CA GLY A 69 18.29 -16.90 13.62
C GLY A 69 18.66 -18.27 13.07
N SER A 70 17.79 -19.28 13.23
CA SER A 70 18.06 -20.67 12.81
C SER A 70 17.71 -20.99 11.36
N ASP A 71 17.36 -20.00 10.54
CA ASP A 71 16.96 -20.15 9.14
C ASP A 71 18.11 -20.48 8.15
N ALA A 72 19.22 -21.05 8.64
CA ALA A 72 20.40 -21.44 7.84
C ALA A 72 20.39 -22.90 7.40
#